data_AF-A0A535EA51-F1
#
_entry.id   AF-A0A535EA51-F1
#
_cell.length_a   1.000
_cell.length_b   1.000
_cell.length_c   1.000
_cell.angle_alpha   90.00
_cell.angle_beta   90.00
_cell.angle_gamma   90.00
#
_symmetry.space_group_name_H-M   'P 1'
#
loop_
_entity.id
_entity.type
_entity.pdbx_description
1 polymer ?
#
loop_
_entity_poly.entity_id
_entity_poly.type
_entity_poly.pdbx_seq_one_letter_code
_entity_poly.pdbx_strand_id
1 'polypeptide(L)'
;MPTHTTRSSPATEPVLGWRLWSLCEDGLESWAVDYRWRPGENVATCLDAGRRRCATAPGPGCLCGFWGLWRPSLCVVRACVAPEPPWHVLGLIAGWGSVALHGREGFRAERAGLRCLFTDRMWAAPALRGRAGAAPVHHVGPALVRLRAAAAQYGVPLLAVRDAARVGLLAELGVPEPQVAEAVELASRWTWPGLDEGRLAPW
;
A
#
# COMPACT_ATOMS: atom_id res chain seq x y z
N MET A 1 21.84 14.05 -5.52
CA MET A 1 22.26 14.08 -4.10
C MET A 1 22.24 12.66 -3.57
N PRO A 2 23.33 12.13 -2.99
CA PRO A 2 23.35 10.80 -2.43
C PRO A 2 22.45 10.74 -1.18
N THR A 3 21.41 9.93 -1.22
CA THR A 3 20.58 9.62 -0.05
C THR A 3 21.39 8.70 0.88
N HIS A 4 21.84 9.22 2.03
CA HIS A 4 22.47 8.42 3.08
C HIS A 4 21.50 7.30 3.49
N THR A 5 21.83 6.06 3.10
CA THR A 5 21.08 4.86 3.51
C THR A 5 21.73 4.34 4.78
N THR A 6 21.14 4.62 5.93
CA THR A 6 21.57 4.01 7.19
C THR A 6 21.03 2.58 7.24
N ARG A 7 21.94 1.61 7.39
CA ARG A 7 21.59 0.22 7.65
C ARG A 7 21.50 0.03 9.17
N SER A 8 20.33 -0.32 9.68
CA SER A 8 20.18 -0.74 11.08
C SER A 8 20.50 -2.23 11.22
N SER A 9 20.97 -2.62 12.41
CA SER A 9 20.93 -4.01 12.90
C SER A 9 19.53 -4.61 12.68
N PRO A 10 19.39 -5.95 12.56
CA PRO A 10 18.08 -6.57 12.35
C PRO A 10 17.10 -6.06 13.41
N ALA A 11 16.12 -5.27 12.97
CA ALA A 11 15.09 -4.78 13.85
C ALA A 11 14.26 -5.99 14.27
N THR A 12 14.26 -6.30 15.57
CA THR A 12 13.38 -7.32 16.14
C THR A 12 11.92 -6.92 15.99
N GLU A 13 11.64 -5.61 15.96
CA GLU A 13 10.30 -5.07 15.75
C GLU A 13 10.03 -4.78 14.28
N PRO A 14 8.88 -5.21 13.74
CA PRO A 14 8.49 -4.90 12.38
C PRO A 14 8.22 -3.41 12.21
N VAL A 15 8.66 -2.87 11.08
CA VAL A 15 8.43 -1.47 10.69
C VAL A 15 7.20 -1.41 9.80
N LEU A 16 6.25 -0.51 10.11
CA LEU A 16 5.02 -0.37 9.35
C LEU A 16 5.13 0.67 8.24
N GLY A 17 4.46 0.40 7.13
CA GLY A 17 4.30 1.41 6.07
C GLY A 17 3.08 1.18 5.21
N TRP A 18 2.70 2.26 4.53
CA TRP A 18 1.64 2.30 3.54
C TRP A 18 2.16 1.79 2.21
N ARG A 19 1.34 1.02 1.49
CA ARG A 19 1.74 0.47 0.20
C ARG A 19 0.59 0.47 -0.80
N LEU A 20 0.97 0.57 -2.07
CA LEU A 20 0.12 0.37 -3.23
C LEU A 20 0.40 -0.97 -3.90
N TRP A 21 -0.66 -1.58 -4.38
CA TRP A 21 -0.63 -2.75 -5.27
C TRP A 21 -1.52 -2.52 -6.47
N SER A 22 -1.26 -3.26 -7.54
CA SER A 22 -2.26 -3.54 -8.57
C SER A 22 -3.11 -4.73 -8.13
N LEU A 23 -4.43 -4.60 -8.22
CA LEU A 23 -5.38 -5.67 -7.95
C LEU A 23 -5.61 -6.45 -9.24
N CYS A 24 -5.17 -7.71 -9.24
CA CYS A 24 -5.39 -8.65 -10.34
C CYS A 24 -6.53 -9.60 -9.98
N GLU A 25 -6.88 -10.52 -10.88
CA GLU A 25 -8.02 -11.43 -10.67
C GLU A 25 -7.88 -12.27 -9.39
N ASP A 26 -6.65 -12.62 -9.03
CA ASP A 26 -6.34 -13.63 -8.03
C ASP A 26 -5.30 -13.17 -6.99
N GLY A 27 -5.15 -11.85 -6.83
CA GLY A 27 -4.36 -11.29 -5.73
C GLY A 27 -3.80 -9.90 -5.96
N LEU A 28 -2.70 -9.62 -5.27
CA LEU A 28 -2.02 -8.33 -5.27
C LEU A 28 -0.67 -8.43 -6.00
N GLU A 29 -0.50 -7.57 -6.98
CA GLU A 29 0.76 -7.42 -7.70
C GLU A 29 1.47 -6.14 -7.31
N SER A 30 2.80 -6.19 -7.33
CA SER A 30 3.62 -5.04 -7.10
C SER A 30 3.41 -4.04 -8.24
N TRP A 31 3.06 -2.81 -7.88
CA TRP A 31 2.84 -1.74 -8.85
C TRP A 31 4.10 -1.39 -9.68
N ALA A 32 5.30 -1.59 -9.11
CA ALA A 32 6.55 -1.10 -9.71
C ALA A 32 7.39 -2.18 -10.42
N VAL A 33 7.12 -3.46 -10.16
CA VAL A 33 7.93 -4.58 -10.65
C VAL A 33 7.03 -5.79 -10.85
N ASP A 34 7.40 -6.68 -11.77
CA ASP A 34 6.70 -7.95 -12.00
C ASP A 34 6.92 -8.90 -10.82
N TYR A 35 6.12 -8.71 -9.77
CA TYR A 35 6.14 -9.53 -8.56
C TYR A 35 4.74 -9.63 -7.98
N ARG A 36 4.30 -10.85 -7.78
CA ARG A 36 3.03 -11.16 -7.14
C ARG A 36 3.22 -11.52 -5.67
N TRP A 37 2.46 -10.83 -4.81
CA TRP A 37 2.47 -11.09 -3.38
C TRP A 37 1.80 -12.42 -3.04
N ARG A 38 2.42 -13.17 -2.15
CA ARG A 38 1.89 -14.43 -1.61
C ARG A 38 1.19 -14.18 -0.27
N PRO A 39 0.17 -14.98 0.08
CA PRO A 39 -0.39 -15.00 1.44
C PRO A 39 0.70 -15.27 2.48
N GLY A 40 0.59 -14.63 3.64
CA GLY A 40 1.59 -14.72 4.71
C GLY A 40 2.82 -13.84 4.47
N GLU A 41 3.99 -14.40 4.75
CA GLU A 41 5.28 -13.71 4.64
C GLU A 41 5.81 -13.73 3.20
N ASN A 42 6.31 -12.58 2.75
CA ASN A 42 7.00 -12.42 1.49
C ASN A 42 8.48 -12.11 1.76
N VAL A 43 9.38 -12.72 0.98
CA VAL A 43 10.85 -12.50 1.08
C VAL A 43 11.35 -11.90 -0.22
N ALA A 44 12.09 -10.80 -0.10
CA ALA A 44 12.57 -10.03 -1.23
C ALA A 44 13.79 -10.70 -1.86
N THR A 45 13.81 -10.73 -3.19
CA THR A 45 14.95 -11.18 -3.97
C THR A 45 15.57 -10.00 -4.73
N CYS A 46 16.85 -10.11 -5.06
CA CYS A 46 17.49 -9.12 -5.92
C CYS A 46 16.90 -9.19 -7.33
N LEU A 47 16.35 -8.07 -7.82
CA LEU A 47 15.72 -7.97 -9.13
C LEU A 47 16.70 -7.61 -10.26
N ASP A 48 17.92 -7.19 -9.92
CA ASP A 48 18.95 -6.88 -10.91
C ASP A 48 19.53 -8.18 -11.50
N ALA A 49 19.21 -8.44 -12.78
CA ALA A 49 19.72 -9.58 -13.52
C ALA A 49 21.17 -9.38 -14.03
N GLY A 50 21.66 -8.13 -14.08
CA GLY A 50 22.96 -7.76 -14.66
C GLY A 50 24.07 -7.51 -13.63
N ARG A 51 23.75 -7.38 -12.34
CA ARG A 51 24.74 -7.25 -11.25
C ARG A 51 24.84 -8.53 -10.42
N ARG A 52 25.89 -8.63 -9.60
CA ARG A 52 25.94 -9.66 -8.55
C ARG A 52 24.71 -9.49 -7.67
N ARG A 53 23.90 -10.56 -7.56
CA ARG A 53 22.74 -10.60 -6.66
C ARG A 53 23.17 -10.15 -5.27
N CYS A 54 22.36 -9.28 -4.66
CA CYS A 54 22.61 -8.87 -3.29
C CYS A 54 22.63 -10.10 -2.38
N ALA A 55 23.66 -10.23 -1.55
CA ALA A 55 23.72 -11.29 -0.53
C ALA A 55 22.53 -11.20 0.44
N THR A 56 22.09 -9.97 0.72
CA THR A 56 20.89 -9.65 1.50
C THR A 56 20.10 -8.55 0.80
N ALA A 57 18.79 -8.71 0.65
CA ALA A 57 17.90 -7.64 0.21
C ALA A 57 17.37 -6.88 1.44
N PRO A 58 17.28 -5.53 1.44
CA PRO A 58 17.78 -4.61 0.42
C PRO A 58 19.31 -4.49 0.42
N GLY A 59 19.92 -4.55 -0.77
CA GLY A 59 21.35 -4.33 -0.96
C GLY A 59 21.71 -2.85 -1.17
N PRO A 60 22.95 -2.42 -0.83
CA PRO A 60 23.40 -1.04 -1.07
C PRO A 60 23.32 -0.71 -2.56
N GLY A 61 22.67 0.41 -2.91
CA GLY A 61 22.52 0.87 -4.30
C GLY A 61 21.64 0.00 -5.21
N CYS A 62 21.08 -1.11 -4.72
CA CYS A 62 20.10 -1.91 -5.45
C CYS A 62 18.69 -1.34 -5.23
N LEU A 63 17.71 -1.77 -6.03
CA LEU A 63 16.27 -1.46 -5.89
C LEU A 63 15.45 -2.59 -5.24
N CYS A 64 16.08 -3.70 -4.85
CA CYS A 64 15.42 -4.82 -4.20
C CYS A 64 14.88 -4.48 -2.80
N GLY A 65 13.97 -5.32 -2.30
CA GLY A 65 13.27 -5.11 -1.02
C GLY A 65 11.82 -4.67 -1.21
N PHE A 66 10.98 -4.98 -0.22
CA PHE A 66 9.60 -4.52 -0.19
C PHE A 66 9.53 -3.09 0.32
N TRP A 67 9.04 -2.20 -0.53
CA TRP A 67 8.78 -0.80 -0.18
C TRP A 67 7.53 -0.62 0.69
N GLY A 68 7.68 0.11 1.78
CA GLY A 68 6.60 0.73 2.55
C GLY A 68 6.85 2.23 2.67
N LEU A 69 5.83 3.04 2.47
CA LEU A 69 5.90 4.50 2.56
C LEU A 69 5.45 4.97 3.93
N TRP A 70 6.06 6.03 4.45
CA TRP A 70 5.70 6.56 5.77
C TRP A 70 4.37 7.28 5.79
N ARG A 71 3.86 7.70 4.64
CA ARG A 71 2.67 8.55 4.56
C ARG A 71 1.72 8.03 3.48
N PRO A 72 0.42 7.95 3.75
CA PRO A 72 -0.57 7.57 2.75
C PRO A 72 -0.62 8.57 1.59
N SER A 73 -0.34 9.86 1.82
CA SER A 73 -0.29 10.86 0.73
C SER A 73 0.80 10.56 -0.30
N LEU A 74 1.91 9.94 0.10
CA LEU A 74 2.97 9.53 -0.83
C LEU A 74 2.50 8.38 -1.73
N CYS A 75 1.67 7.47 -1.21
CA CYS A 75 0.99 6.47 -2.04
C CYS A 75 0.15 7.18 -3.10
N VAL A 76 -0.69 8.15 -2.70
CA VAL A 76 -1.58 8.87 -3.61
C VAL A 76 -0.80 9.55 -4.73
N VAL A 77 0.24 10.32 -4.40
CA VAL A 77 1.10 10.99 -5.39
C VAL A 77 1.65 10.00 -6.41
N ARG A 78 2.08 8.81 -5.96
CA ARG A 78 2.58 7.75 -6.84
C ARG A 78 1.48 7.12 -7.70
N ALA A 79 0.28 6.90 -7.16
CA ALA A 79 -0.86 6.42 -7.94
C ALA A 79 -1.26 7.40 -9.05
N CYS A 80 -1.14 8.71 -8.81
CA CYS A 80 -1.53 9.76 -9.76
C CYS A 80 -0.64 9.83 -11.01
N VAL A 81 0.60 9.36 -10.93
CA VAL A 81 1.54 9.35 -12.07
C VAL A 81 1.52 8.02 -12.84
N ALA A 82 0.76 7.04 -12.36
CA ALA A 82 0.64 5.76 -13.04
C ALA A 82 -0.22 5.92 -14.31
N PRO A 83 0.24 5.40 -15.47
CA PRO A 83 -0.46 5.56 -16.75
C PRO A 83 -1.84 4.89 -16.80
N GLU A 84 -2.16 3.98 -15.87
CA GLU A 84 -3.45 3.31 -15.79
C GLU A 84 -3.97 3.23 -14.35
N PRO A 85 -5.17 3.76 -14.07
CA PRO A 85 -6.02 3.23 -13.01
C PRO A 85 -7.38 2.77 -13.59
N PRO A 86 -7.96 1.67 -13.05
CA PRO A 86 -8.55 1.81 -11.72
C PRO A 86 -8.32 0.63 -10.74
N TRP A 87 -7.24 -0.15 -10.88
CA TRP A 87 -7.06 -1.36 -10.05
C TRP A 87 -6.10 -1.19 -8.87
N HIS A 88 -5.64 0.03 -8.55
CA HIS A 88 -4.72 0.18 -7.43
C HIS A 88 -5.42 -0.08 -6.08
N VAL A 89 -4.72 -0.62 -5.10
CA VAL A 89 -5.27 -0.83 -3.76
C VAL A 89 -4.30 -0.29 -2.74
N LEU A 90 -4.82 0.43 -1.75
CA LEU A 90 -4.05 0.87 -0.58
C LEU A 90 -4.13 -0.18 0.51
N GLY A 91 -3.05 -0.33 1.25
CA GLY A 91 -3.01 -1.15 2.46
C GLY A 91 -1.80 -0.83 3.32
N LEU A 92 -1.69 -1.57 4.41
CA LEU A 92 -0.58 -1.51 5.35
C LEU A 92 0.25 -2.78 5.26
N ILE A 93 1.57 -2.62 5.30
CA ILE A 93 2.52 -3.72 5.45
C ILE A 93 3.32 -3.55 6.74
N ALA A 94 3.73 -4.68 7.29
CA ALA A 94 4.85 -4.78 8.21
C ALA A 94 6.07 -5.29 7.44
N GLY A 95 7.24 -4.70 7.66
CA GLY A 95 8.50 -5.22 7.11
C GLY A 95 9.59 -5.40 8.17
N TRP A 96 10.40 -6.43 8.02
CA TRP A 96 11.42 -6.83 8.99
C TRP A 96 12.62 -7.52 8.33
N GLY A 97 13.55 -8.01 9.15
CA GLY A 97 14.84 -8.56 8.70
C GLY A 97 15.82 -7.42 8.43
N SER A 98 16.48 -7.46 7.27
CA SER A 98 17.27 -6.30 6.81
C SER A 98 16.35 -5.15 6.39
N VAL A 99 16.47 -3.99 7.03
CA VAL A 99 15.67 -2.80 6.71
C VAL A 99 16.58 -1.64 6.31
N ALA A 100 16.29 -1.02 5.16
CA ALA A 100 16.93 0.20 4.69
C ALA A 100 15.94 1.37 4.78
N LEU A 101 16.26 2.37 5.59
CA LEU A 101 15.46 3.58 5.76
C LEU A 101 15.81 4.62 4.70
N HIS A 102 14.78 5.26 4.13
CA HIS A 102 14.91 6.27 3.08
C HIS A 102 14.38 7.62 3.55
N GLY A 103 14.95 8.12 4.64
CA GLY A 103 14.60 9.42 5.22
C GLY A 103 13.10 9.58 5.41
N ARG A 104 12.52 10.58 4.74
CA ARG A 104 11.08 10.95 4.85
C ARG A 104 10.17 10.18 3.89
N GLU A 105 10.72 9.38 2.99
CA GLU A 105 9.93 8.68 1.97
C GLU A 105 9.32 7.38 2.53
N GLY A 106 10.16 6.54 3.11
CA GLY A 106 9.74 5.21 3.52
C GLY A 106 10.92 4.32 3.91
N PHE A 107 10.72 3.02 3.74
CA PHE A 107 11.72 2.00 3.94
C PHE A 107 11.62 0.92 2.89
N ARG A 108 12.66 0.10 2.84
CA ARG A 108 12.64 -1.20 2.19
C ARG A 108 13.00 -2.29 3.18
N ALA A 109 12.29 -3.40 3.13
CA ALA A 109 12.55 -4.54 3.98
C ALA A 109 12.88 -5.80 3.18
N GLU A 110 13.68 -6.67 3.79
CA GLU A 110 13.94 -8.04 3.33
C GLU A 110 12.67 -8.86 3.31
N ARG A 111 11.90 -8.77 4.40
CA ARG A 111 10.67 -9.53 4.62
C ARG A 111 9.51 -8.57 4.77
N ALA A 112 8.35 -8.95 4.27
CA ALA A 112 7.14 -8.17 4.50
C ALA A 112 5.89 -9.05 4.58
N GLY A 113 4.92 -8.57 5.35
CA GLY A 113 3.60 -9.17 5.48
C GLY A 113 2.53 -8.11 5.37
N LEU A 114 1.43 -8.44 4.69
CA LEU A 114 0.26 -7.59 4.62
C LEU A 114 -0.45 -7.55 5.99
N ARG A 115 -0.93 -6.38 6.40
CA ARG A 115 -1.62 -6.20 7.70
C ARG A 115 -3.06 -5.75 7.55
N CYS A 116 -3.36 -4.94 6.54
CA CYS A 116 -4.71 -4.44 6.28
C CYS A 116 -4.82 -4.01 4.83
N LEU A 117 -6.00 -4.15 4.23
CA LEU A 117 -6.37 -3.52 2.97
C LEU A 117 -7.48 -2.51 3.19
N PHE A 118 -7.55 -1.50 2.32
CA PHE A 118 -8.56 -0.45 2.42
C PHE A 118 -9.48 -0.41 1.20
N THR A 119 -10.76 -0.16 1.43
CA THR A 119 -11.77 -0.02 0.36
C THR A 119 -11.77 1.35 -0.31
N ASP A 120 -11.09 2.34 0.28
CA ASP A 120 -11.03 3.72 -0.20
C ASP A 120 -10.38 3.81 -1.59
N ARG A 121 -11.03 4.54 -2.49
CA ARG A 121 -10.51 4.79 -3.85
C ARG A 121 -9.73 6.10 -3.89
N MET A 122 -8.43 6.00 -3.72
CA MET A 122 -7.56 7.18 -3.71
C MET A 122 -7.52 7.95 -5.04
N TRP A 123 -7.91 7.32 -6.16
CA TRP A 123 -7.87 7.93 -7.51
C TRP A 123 -9.22 8.48 -7.99
N ALA A 124 -10.28 8.44 -7.17
CA ALA A 124 -11.57 9.02 -7.54
C ALA A 124 -11.62 10.55 -7.41
N ALA A 125 -10.57 11.17 -6.87
CA ALA A 125 -10.49 12.60 -6.62
C ALA A 125 -10.64 13.43 -7.92
N PRO A 126 -11.61 14.37 -8.00
CA PRO A 126 -11.85 15.20 -9.19
C PRO A 126 -10.62 16.00 -9.65
N ALA A 127 -9.74 16.38 -8.72
CA ALA A 127 -8.51 17.12 -9.01
C ALA A 127 -7.54 16.39 -9.97
N LEU A 128 -7.68 15.06 -10.11
CA LEU A 128 -6.86 14.25 -11.02
C LEU A 128 -7.42 14.15 -12.43
N ARG A 129 -8.69 14.56 -12.64
CA ARG A 129 -9.36 14.52 -13.96
C ARG A 129 -8.89 15.61 -14.92
N GLY A 130 -8.17 16.62 -14.43
CA GLY A 130 -7.73 17.76 -15.24
C GLY A 130 -6.66 17.43 -16.30
N ARG A 131 -6.02 16.25 -16.26
CA ARG A 131 -4.93 15.89 -17.20
C ARG A 131 -5.24 14.75 -18.17
N ALA A 132 -6.24 13.92 -17.90
CA ALA A 132 -6.65 12.85 -18.78
C ALA A 132 -8.16 12.95 -18.91
N GLY A 133 -8.68 13.24 -20.10
CA GLY A 133 -10.11 13.26 -20.43
C GLY A 133 -10.76 11.86 -20.36
N ALA A 134 -10.34 11.02 -19.42
CA ALA A 134 -10.86 9.69 -19.21
C ALA A 134 -12.23 9.79 -18.54
N ALA A 135 -13.24 9.26 -19.23
CA ALA A 135 -14.59 9.10 -18.70
C ALA A 135 -14.56 8.31 -17.37
N PRO A 136 -15.45 8.61 -16.42
CA PRO A 136 -15.55 7.85 -15.17
C PRO A 136 -15.86 6.38 -15.48
N VAL A 137 -14.90 5.50 -15.20
CA VAL A 137 -15.07 4.06 -15.36
C VAL A 137 -15.94 3.55 -14.20
N HIS A 138 -17.23 3.31 -14.46
CA HIS A 138 -18.24 2.92 -13.48
C HIS A 138 -18.19 1.43 -13.05
N HIS A 139 -17.04 0.75 -13.12
CA HIS A 139 -16.91 -0.66 -12.70
C HIS A 139 -16.62 -0.79 -11.20
N VAL A 140 -17.60 -0.41 -10.37
CA VAL A 140 -17.46 -0.44 -8.90
C VAL A 140 -17.60 -1.84 -8.33
N GLY A 141 -18.60 -2.60 -8.80
CA GLY A 141 -18.94 -3.93 -8.29
C GLY A 141 -17.80 -4.95 -8.42
N PRO A 142 -17.29 -5.23 -9.65
CA PRO A 142 -16.31 -6.30 -9.84
C PRO A 142 -14.97 -6.09 -9.13
N ALA A 143 -14.58 -4.83 -8.91
CA ALA A 143 -13.33 -4.51 -8.21
C ALA A 143 -13.45 -4.75 -6.70
N LEU A 144 -14.56 -4.35 -6.07
CA LEU A 144 -14.77 -4.57 -4.63
C LEU A 144 -14.89 -6.06 -4.29
N VAL A 145 -15.55 -6.85 -5.15
CA VAL A 145 -15.62 -8.31 -4.99
C VAL A 145 -14.23 -8.93 -5.04
N ARG A 146 -13.39 -8.55 -6.02
CA ARG A 146 -11.99 -9.01 -6.10
C ARG A 146 -11.16 -8.57 -4.92
N LEU A 147 -11.33 -7.34 -4.45
CA LEU A 147 -10.63 -6.84 -3.26
C LEU A 147 -11.01 -7.61 -2.00
N ARG A 148 -12.29 -7.95 -1.83
CA ARG A 148 -12.76 -8.83 -0.74
C ARG A 148 -12.16 -10.22 -0.83
N ALA A 149 -12.14 -10.81 -2.02
CA ALA A 149 -11.53 -12.13 -2.25
C ALA A 149 -10.04 -12.10 -1.92
N ALA A 150 -9.32 -11.05 -2.35
CA ALA A 150 -7.92 -10.86 -2.01
C ALA A 150 -7.74 -10.73 -0.49
N ALA A 151 -8.46 -9.83 0.19
CA ALA A 151 -8.35 -9.66 1.64
C ALA A 151 -8.56 -10.98 2.41
N ALA A 152 -9.57 -11.77 2.02
CA ALA A 152 -9.81 -13.09 2.58
C ALA A 152 -8.65 -14.06 2.30
N GLN A 153 -8.13 -14.11 1.08
CA GLN A 153 -6.99 -14.94 0.70
C GLN A 153 -5.72 -14.60 1.47
N TYR A 154 -5.44 -13.32 1.73
CA TYR A 154 -4.30 -12.88 2.51
C TYR A 154 -4.54 -12.95 4.03
N GLY A 155 -5.77 -13.23 4.47
CA GLY A 155 -6.13 -13.30 5.89
C GLY A 155 -6.01 -11.96 6.61
N VAL A 156 -6.37 -10.85 5.95
CA VAL A 156 -6.25 -9.50 6.52
C VAL A 156 -7.61 -8.77 6.55
N PRO A 157 -7.82 -7.83 7.49
CA PRO A 157 -8.99 -6.97 7.49
C PRO A 157 -9.12 -6.15 6.20
N LEU A 158 -10.36 -5.90 5.79
CA LEU A 158 -10.74 -5.01 4.70
C LEU A 158 -11.81 -4.03 5.18
N LEU A 159 -11.44 -2.75 5.27
CA LEU A 159 -12.26 -1.70 5.88
C LEU A 159 -12.08 -0.38 5.10
N ALA A 160 -12.95 0.60 5.34
CA ALA A 160 -12.60 1.97 5.00
C ALA A 160 -11.53 2.50 5.98
N VAL A 161 -10.65 3.39 5.54
CA VAL A 161 -9.61 4.01 6.38
C VAL A 161 -10.25 4.73 7.58
N ARG A 162 -11.36 5.44 7.36
CA ARG A 162 -12.12 6.10 8.43
C ARG A 162 -12.62 5.10 9.47
N ASP A 163 -13.13 3.96 9.02
CA ASP A 163 -13.62 2.91 9.92
C ASP A 163 -12.47 2.29 10.71
N ALA A 164 -11.36 1.96 10.06
CA ALA A 164 -10.17 1.43 10.71
C ALA A 164 -9.59 2.39 11.76
N ALA A 165 -9.63 3.70 11.51
CA ALA A 165 -9.24 4.70 12.49
C ALA A 165 -10.25 4.80 13.66
N ARG A 166 -11.55 4.84 13.34
CA ARG A 166 -12.63 4.97 14.32
C ARG A 166 -12.67 3.80 15.32
N VAL A 167 -12.42 2.57 14.85
CA VAL A 167 -12.40 1.38 15.71
C VAL A 167 -11.03 1.14 16.39
N GLY A 168 -10.05 2.03 16.20
CA GLY A 168 -8.72 1.92 16.84
C GLY A 168 -7.76 0.94 16.18
N LEU A 169 -8.15 0.22 15.10
CA LEU A 169 -7.32 -0.78 14.45
C LEU A 169 -5.94 -0.25 14.02
N LEU A 170 -5.88 0.98 13.48
CA LEU A 170 -4.60 1.54 13.03
C LEU A 170 -3.64 1.79 14.20
N ALA A 171 -4.15 2.22 15.35
CA ALA A 171 -3.36 2.41 16.56
C ALA A 171 -2.90 1.05 17.14
N GLU A 172 -3.79 0.04 17.17
CA GLU A 172 -3.46 -1.32 17.59
C GLU A 172 -2.37 -1.96 16.72
N LEU A 173 -2.40 -1.69 15.40
CA LEU A 173 -1.36 -2.15 14.49
C LEU A 173 -0.02 -1.44 14.70
N GLY A 174 0.01 -0.30 15.41
CA GLY A 174 1.22 0.50 15.67
C GLY A 174 1.44 1.65 14.69
N VAL A 175 0.40 2.10 13.97
CA VAL A 175 0.50 3.25 13.06
C VAL A 175 0.56 4.54 13.90
N PRO A 176 1.57 5.41 13.71
CA PRO A 176 1.68 6.66 14.45
C PRO A 176 0.47 7.58 14.24
N GLU A 177 0.00 8.22 15.33
CA GLU A 177 -1.17 9.11 15.32
C GLU A 177 -1.16 10.18 14.20
N PRO A 178 -0.02 10.87 13.90
CA PRO A 178 0.00 11.82 12.78
C PRO A 178 -0.29 11.18 11.42
N GLN A 179 0.10 9.92 11.22
CA GLN A 179 -0.19 9.18 9.98
C GLN A 179 -1.65 8.72 9.93
N VAL A 180 -2.24 8.36 11.08
CA VAL A 180 -3.67 8.04 11.18
C VAL A 180 -4.51 9.27 10.84
N ALA A 181 -4.19 10.44 11.43
CA ALA A 181 -4.87 11.69 11.14
C ALA A 181 -4.78 12.06 9.65
N GLU A 182 -3.60 11.94 9.05
CA GLU A 182 -3.40 12.15 7.62
C GLU A 182 -4.25 11.19 6.77
N ALA A 183 -4.29 9.90 7.12
CA ALA A 183 -5.08 8.91 6.40
C ALA A 183 -6.59 9.25 6.43
N VAL A 184 -7.11 9.67 7.58
CA VAL A 184 -8.50 10.09 7.76
C VAL A 184 -8.81 11.36 6.97
N GLU A 185 -7.92 12.36 6.99
CA GLU A 185 -8.08 13.58 6.20
C GLU A 185 -8.15 13.27 4.71
N LEU A 186 -7.25 12.42 4.22
CA LEU A 186 -7.23 11.98 2.83
C LEU A 186 -8.50 11.22 2.44
N ALA A 187 -8.93 10.25 3.25
CA ALA A 187 -10.17 9.50 3.03
C ALA A 187 -11.40 10.41 2.99
N SER A 188 -11.38 11.49 3.78
CA SER A 188 -12.44 12.51 3.79
C SER A 188 -12.55 13.30 2.50
N ARG A 189 -11.45 13.41 1.75
CA ARG A 189 -11.42 14.05 0.42
C ARG A 189 -11.81 13.10 -0.70
N TRP A 190 -11.93 11.80 -0.40
CA TRP A 190 -12.21 10.74 -1.38
C TRP A 190 -13.64 10.20 -1.30
N THR A 191 -14.49 10.79 -0.45
CA THR A 191 -15.89 10.37 -0.33
C THR A 191 -16.59 10.49 -1.68
N TRP A 192 -17.21 9.38 -2.07
CA TRP A 192 -18.05 9.27 -3.26
C TRP A 192 -19.18 10.30 -3.22
N PRO A 193 -19.41 11.07 -4.29
CA PRO A 193 -20.76 11.53 -4.56
C PRO A 193 -21.59 10.29 -4.97
N GLY A 194 -22.42 9.76 -4.05
CA GLY A 194 -23.45 8.77 -4.38
C GLY A 194 -23.35 7.37 -3.73
N LEU A 195 -22.42 7.11 -2.82
CA LEU A 195 -22.58 6.00 -1.87
C LEU A 195 -23.27 6.56 -0.62
N ASP A 196 -24.60 6.51 -0.61
CA ASP A 196 -25.35 6.65 0.64
C ASP A 196 -24.87 5.56 1.61
N GLU A 197 -24.24 5.98 2.71
CA GLU A 197 -23.74 5.11 3.78
C GLU A 197 -24.85 4.26 4.43
N GLY A 198 -26.13 4.49 4.09
CA GLY A 198 -27.31 3.81 4.63
C GLY A 198 -27.73 2.49 3.98
N ARG A 199 -26.99 1.92 3.00
CA ARG A 199 -27.34 0.63 2.36
C ARG A 199 -26.26 -0.46 2.43
N LEU A 200 -25.28 -0.33 3.31
CA LEU A 200 -24.48 -1.49 3.68
C LEU A 200 -25.23 -2.19 4.82
N ALA A 201 -25.87 -3.32 4.48
CA ALA A 201 -26.57 -4.15 5.45
C ALA A 201 -25.62 -4.48 6.63
N PRO A 202 -26.11 -4.44 7.88
CA PRO A 202 -25.34 -4.91 9.02
C PRO A 202 -25.04 -6.39 8.83
N TRP A 203 -23.78 -6.77 9.04
CA TRP A 203 -23.37 -8.16 9.23
C TRP A 203 -23.73 -8.60 10.65
#